data_AF-A0A7U9RR86-F1
#
_entry.id   AF-A0A7U9RR86-F1
#
_cell.length_a   1.000
_cell.length_b   1.000
_cell.length_c   1.000
_cell.angle_alpha   90.00
_cell.angle_beta   90.00
_cell.angle_gamma   90.00
#
_symmetry.space_group_name_H-M   'P 1'
#
loop_
_entity.id
_entity.type
_entity.pdbx_description
1 polymer ?
#
loop_
_entity_poly.entity_id
_entity_poly.type
_entity_poly.pdbx_seq_one_letter_code
_entity_poly.pdbx_strand_id
1 'polypeptide(L)'
;MKTNFKKLLCSIMTLILIVSVGTILPVSAKESIGNGLILSTDTITITENGTATFTALMADGFDASRLACVVADPAIANVSLGTYALNAAAFQVTYQSAGATVAAVYNIDNPEVVAYVAINATPLIMDIPSKLGTNRDNYCSLVSYEFVPYDFPYADFQDYKYTLNLKYQCSSYKDDAYNRWGCYGYFYDAAGNVLSKVHLYASSLSKGRIYHSEFNVPINAVRFSIESFQ
;
A
#
# COMPACT_ATOMS: atom_id res chain seq x y z
N MET A 1 4.63 21.13 -67.38
CA MET A 1 5.79 20.47 -68.04
C MET A 1 6.86 20.26 -66.98
N LYS A 2 7.02 19.02 -66.50
CA LYS A 2 8.15 18.10 -66.80
C LYS A 2 9.44 18.50 -66.08
N THR A 3 9.69 17.84 -64.94
CA THR A 3 10.79 16.85 -64.69
C THR A 3 12.06 17.54 -64.17
N ASN A 4 12.55 17.23 -62.97
CA ASN A 4 13.36 16.03 -62.78
C ASN A 4 13.32 15.45 -61.36
N PHE A 5 13.02 14.16 -61.36
CA PHE A 5 13.12 13.17 -60.31
C PHE A 5 14.57 12.63 -60.26
N LYS A 6 15.07 12.30 -59.06
CA LYS A 6 15.86 11.10 -58.68
C LYS A 6 17.18 11.34 -57.92
N LYS A 7 17.22 10.65 -56.77
CA LYS A 7 18.34 10.02 -56.04
C LYS A 7 19.11 10.88 -55.04
N LEU A 8 18.82 10.67 -53.75
CA LEU A 8 19.62 9.73 -52.95
C LEU A 8 18.81 9.26 -51.72
N LEU A 9 18.37 8.00 -51.77
CA LEU A 9 17.98 7.18 -50.63
C LEU A 9 19.28 6.56 -50.08
N CYS A 10 19.51 6.64 -48.77
CA CYS A 10 19.99 5.50 -47.97
C CYS A 10 20.14 5.87 -46.47
N SER A 11 19.45 5.07 -45.64
CA SER A 11 19.74 4.76 -44.22
C SER A 11 19.61 5.92 -43.22
N ILE A 12 18.84 5.83 -42.13
CA ILE A 12 18.69 4.73 -41.17
C ILE A 12 17.24 4.69 -40.64
N MET A 13 16.64 3.50 -40.70
CA MET A 13 15.43 3.12 -39.99
C MET A 13 15.87 2.32 -38.74
N THR A 14 15.61 2.84 -37.54
CA THR A 14 15.53 2.07 -36.28
C THR A 14 14.72 2.93 -35.31
N LEU A 15 13.40 2.79 -35.25
CA LEU A 15 12.69 1.96 -34.26
C LEU A 15 13.17 2.20 -32.83
N ILE A 16 12.47 3.08 -32.09
CA ILE A 16 12.30 2.91 -30.64
C ILE A 16 10.82 3.11 -30.32
N LEU A 17 10.22 1.99 -29.91
CA LEU A 17 8.91 1.85 -29.27
C LEU A 17 8.88 2.60 -27.93
N ILE A 18 7.79 3.34 -27.73
CA ILE A 18 6.94 3.34 -26.52
C ILE A 18 7.66 3.33 -25.15
N VAL A 19 7.59 4.44 -24.43
CA VAL A 19 7.18 4.41 -23.01
C VAL A 19 6.14 5.51 -22.80
N SER A 20 4.91 5.07 -22.62
CA SER A 20 3.80 5.85 -22.07
C SER A 20 4.18 6.35 -20.68
N VAL A 21 4.43 7.66 -20.55
CA VAL A 21 4.49 8.33 -19.25
C VAL A 21 3.06 8.39 -18.74
N GLY A 22 2.66 7.38 -17.97
CA GLY A 22 1.49 7.48 -17.12
C GLY A 22 1.76 8.59 -16.11
N THR A 23 1.09 9.73 -16.26
CA THR A 23 1.01 10.74 -15.22
C THR A 23 0.18 10.16 -14.08
N ILE A 24 0.85 9.46 -13.18
CA ILE A 24 0.29 9.10 -11.87
C ILE A 24 0.13 10.45 -11.15
N LEU A 25 -1.11 10.80 -10.82
CA LEU A 25 -1.43 11.98 -10.02
C LEU A 25 -0.54 11.97 -8.76
N PRO A 26 0.06 13.09 -8.35
CA PRO A 26 0.77 13.14 -7.09
C PRO A 26 -0.25 12.94 -5.98
N VAL A 27 -0.31 11.71 -5.46
CA VAL A 27 -0.71 11.52 -4.08
C VAL A 27 0.27 12.38 -3.30
N SER A 28 -0.23 13.46 -2.69
CA SER A 28 0.56 14.31 -1.80
C SER A 28 1.03 13.46 -0.64
N ALA A 29 2.15 12.76 -0.82
CA ALA A 29 2.81 12.06 0.25
C ALA A 29 3.21 13.11 1.27
N LYS A 30 2.74 12.95 2.51
CA LYS A 30 3.10 13.85 3.59
C LYS A 30 4.57 13.63 3.87
N GLU A 31 5.39 14.67 3.71
CA GLU A 31 6.82 14.57 3.96
C GLU A 31 7.07 14.41 5.47
N SER A 32 8.07 13.59 5.81
CA SER A 32 8.57 13.51 7.19
C SER A 32 9.70 14.50 7.33
N ILE A 33 9.52 15.52 8.17
CA ILE A 33 10.51 16.56 8.41
C ILE A 33 11.17 16.27 9.76
N GLY A 34 12.43 15.87 9.70
CA GLY A 34 13.33 15.71 10.84
C GLY A 34 14.21 16.95 11.05
N ASN A 35 15.17 16.83 11.97
CA ASN A 35 16.16 17.89 12.22
C ASN A 35 17.13 18.04 11.04
N GLY A 36 16.71 18.73 9.96
CA GLY A 36 17.54 18.96 8.77
C GLY A 36 17.55 17.82 7.74
N LEU A 37 16.66 16.83 7.90
CA LEU A 37 16.44 15.74 6.96
C LEU A 37 14.96 15.72 6.54
N ILE A 38 14.69 15.64 5.24
CA ILE A 38 13.34 15.57 4.68
C ILE A 38 13.19 14.23 3.95
N LEU A 39 12.16 13.46 4.30
CA LEU A 39 11.79 12.25 3.57
C LEU A 39 10.66 12.55 2.59
N SER A 40 10.72 11.96 1.40
CA SER A 40 9.68 12.08 0.36
C SER A 40 8.31 11.57 0.79
N THR A 41 8.24 10.82 1.90
CA THR A 41 7.00 10.34 2.52
C THR A 41 7.22 10.05 4.00
N ASP A 42 6.17 10.16 4.81
CA ASP A 42 6.12 9.76 6.21
C ASP A 42 5.61 8.33 6.41
N THR A 43 5.03 7.74 5.37
CA THR A 43 4.43 6.40 5.39
C THR A 43 4.70 5.64 4.09
N ILE A 44 4.99 4.34 4.19
CA ILE A 44 5.16 3.42 3.08
C ILE A 44 4.26 2.21 3.31
N THR A 45 3.56 1.79 2.27
CA THR A 45 2.86 0.50 2.26
C THR A 45 3.53 -0.42 1.25
N ILE A 46 3.93 -1.61 1.70
CA ILE A 46 4.48 -2.67 0.86
C ILE A 46 3.60 -3.91 0.95
N THR A 47 3.50 -4.64 -0.14
CA THR A 47 2.77 -5.91 -0.20
C THR A 47 3.71 -7.10 -0.16
N GLU A 48 3.18 -8.29 0.08
CA GLU A 48 3.92 -9.54 0.01
C GLU A 48 4.74 -9.64 -1.29
N ASN A 49 6.03 -9.98 -1.16
CA ASN A 49 7.03 -10.01 -2.23
C ASN A 49 7.28 -8.68 -2.96
N GLY A 50 6.70 -7.58 -2.49
CA GLY A 50 6.84 -6.25 -3.04
C GLY A 50 8.09 -5.53 -2.54
N THR A 51 8.48 -4.49 -3.29
CA THR A 51 9.46 -3.49 -2.88
C THR A 51 8.87 -2.10 -3.06
N ALA A 52 9.31 -1.16 -2.23
CA ALA A 52 9.01 0.26 -2.39
C ALA A 52 10.29 1.08 -2.22
N THR A 53 10.26 2.33 -2.65
CA THR A 53 11.40 3.24 -2.49
C THR A 53 10.95 4.57 -1.90
N PHE A 54 11.79 5.16 -1.06
CA PHE A 54 11.64 6.54 -0.62
C PHE A 54 12.98 7.27 -0.71
N THR A 55 12.94 8.59 -0.78
CA THR A 55 14.13 9.43 -0.86
C THR A 55 14.28 10.24 0.41
N ALA A 56 15.51 10.35 0.91
CA ALA A 56 15.89 11.30 1.94
C ALA A 56 16.72 12.43 1.32
N LEU A 57 16.40 13.65 1.70
CA LEU A 57 17.07 14.87 1.26
C LEU A 57 17.65 15.59 2.48
N MET A 58 18.92 15.94 2.42
CA MET A 58 19.56 16.83 3.40
C MET A 58 19.67 18.26 2.85
N ALA A 59 19.90 19.21 3.73
CA ALA A 59 20.27 20.56 3.33
C ALA A 59 21.51 20.58 2.41
N ASP A 60 21.64 21.63 1.60
CA ASP A 60 22.78 21.78 0.69
C ASP A 60 24.11 21.81 1.46
N GLY A 61 25.11 21.09 0.94
CA GLY A 61 26.44 20.97 1.54
C GLY A 61 26.66 19.73 2.42
N PHE A 62 25.63 18.92 2.64
CA PHE A 62 25.76 17.62 3.32
C PHE A 62 25.96 16.46 2.32
N ASP A 63 26.80 15.49 2.71
CA ASP A 63 27.12 14.31 1.90
C ASP A 63 26.13 13.15 2.16
N ALA A 64 25.27 12.86 1.19
CA ALA A 64 24.25 11.81 1.30
C ALA A 64 24.83 10.39 1.45
N SER A 65 26.10 10.16 1.13
CA SER A 65 26.77 8.87 1.40
C SER A 65 26.90 8.57 2.90
N ARG A 66 26.73 9.59 3.75
CA ARG A 66 26.77 9.50 5.21
C ARG A 66 25.41 9.23 5.84
N LEU A 67 24.37 9.01 5.04
CA LEU A 67 23.07 8.58 5.52
C LEU A 67 23.03 7.07 5.74
N ALA A 68 22.46 6.67 6.86
CA ALA A 68 22.16 5.29 7.20
C ALA A 68 20.68 5.14 7.55
N CYS A 69 20.19 3.91 7.50
CA CYS A 69 18.83 3.57 7.90
C CYS A 69 18.85 2.38 8.85
N VAL A 70 18.07 2.47 9.93
CA VAL A 70 17.80 1.35 10.84
C VAL A 70 16.30 1.12 10.93
N VAL A 71 15.88 -0.14 10.90
CA VAL A 71 14.48 -0.54 11.05
C VAL A 71 14.28 -1.08 12.47
N ALA A 72 13.25 -0.59 13.17
CA ALA A 72 12.96 -1.02 14.53
C ALA A 72 12.67 -2.53 14.63
N ASP A 73 11.97 -3.06 13.64
CA ASP A 73 11.70 -4.50 13.50
C ASP A 73 12.03 -4.97 12.06
N PRO A 74 13.21 -5.55 11.83
CA PRO A 74 13.61 -6.06 10.51
C PRO A 74 12.89 -7.36 10.11
N ALA A 75 12.18 -8.02 11.02
CA ALA A 75 11.37 -9.20 10.67
C ALA A 75 10.12 -8.81 9.86
N ILE A 76 9.70 -7.54 9.94
CA ILE A 76 8.55 -6.99 9.19
C ILE A 76 9.00 -6.45 7.83
N ALA A 77 10.06 -5.64 7.82
CA ALA A 77 10.60 -5.06 6.58
C ALA A 77 12.10 -4.80 6.72
N ASN A 78 12.83 -4.94 5.63
CA ASN A 78 14.23 -4.54 5.55
C ASN A 78 14.35 -3.26 4.72
N VAL A 79 15.30 -2.39 5.09
CA VAL A 79 15.60 -1.16 4.34
C VAL A 79 17.08 -1.13 4.00
N SER A 80 17.38 -1.05 2.71
CA SER A 80 18.75 -0.91 2.20
C SER A 80 18.96 0.46 1.56
N LEU A 81 20.18 0.97 1.71
CA LEU A 81 20.61 2.15 0.97
C LEU A 81 20.77 1.78 -0.51
N GLY A 82 20.07 2.51 -1.37
CA GLY A 82 20.16 2.39 -2.82
C GLY A 82 21.21 3.35 -3.39
N THR A 83 20.82 4.06 -4.45
CA THR A 83 21.66 5.10 -5.06
C THR A 83 21.59 6.40 -4.26
N TYR A 84 22.69 7.14 -4.23
CA TYR A 84 22.72 8.51 -3.74
C TYR A 84 23.34 9.42 -4.79
N ALA A 85 22.91 10.67 -4.79
CA ALA A 85 23.44 11.72 -5.65
C ALA A 85 23.37 13.05 -4.89
N LEU A 86 24.50 13.75 -4.79
CA LEU A 86 24.60 15.03 -4.09
C LEU A 86 24.10 14.91 -2.62
N ASN A 87 23.06 15.65 -2.27
CA ASN A 87 22.42 15.70 -0.96
C ASN A 87 21.20 14.77 -0.82
N ALA A 88 20.95 13.89 -1.80
CA ALA A 88 19.82 12.96 -1.79
C ALA A 88 20.27 11.49 -1.80
N ALA A 89 19.59 10.66 -1.02
CA ALA A 89 19.77 9.20 -1.00
C ALA A 89 18.42 8.49 -1.17
N ALA A 90 18.37 7.49 -2.05
CA ALA A 90 17.24 6.59 -2.20
C ALA A 90 17.40 5.38 -1.28
N PHE A 91 16.30 4.96 -0.66
CA PHE A 91 16.22 3.76 0.18
C PHE A 91 15.21 2.81 -0.43
N GLN A 92 15.56 1.52 -0.49
CA GLN A 92 14.67 0.45 -0.92
C GLN A 92 14.14 -0.28 0.31
N VAL A 93 12.81 -0.38 0.41
CA VAL A 93 12.09 -1.14 1.42
C VAL A 93 11.66 -2.47 0.81
N THR A 94 11.98 -3.56 1.48
CA THR A 94 11.64 -4.92 1.04
C THR A 94 10.79 -5.61 2.10
N TYR A 95 9.68 -6.22 1.67
CA TYR A 95 8.79 -6.98 2.53
C TYR A 95 9.51 -8.19 3.16
N GLN A 96 9.25 -8.46 4.44
CA GLN A 96 9.70 -9.69 5.11
C GLN A 96 8.50 -10.45 5.69
N SER A 97 7.62 -9.77 6.43
CA SER A 97 6.39 -10.36 6.96
C SER A 97 5.31 -9.30 7.19
N ALA A 98 4.08 -9.75 7.48
CA ALA A 98 2.96 -8.87 7.75
C ALA A 98 3.14 -8.12 9.08
N GLY A 99 2.90 -6.82 9.10
CA GLY A 99 3.00 -6.02 10.31
C GLY A 99 3.23 -4.53 10.04
N ALA A 100 3.51 -3.79 11.11
CA ALA A 100 3.91 -2.39 11.03
C ALA A 100 5.22 -2.17 11.78
N THR A 101 6.12 -1.41 11.19
CA THR A 101 7.42 -1.05 11.77
C THR A 101 7.76 0.42 11.45
N VAL A 102 8.84 0.93 12.01
CA VAL A 102 9.35 2.28 11.76
C VAL A 102 10.80 2.17 11.34
N ALA A 103 11.17 2.91 10.30
CA ALA A 103 12.56 3.09 9.91
C ALA A 103 13.02 4.51 10.26
N ALA A 104 14.23 4.61 10.81
CA ALA A 104 14.89 5.87 11.09
C ALA A 104 16.03 6.06 10.09
N VAL A 105 15.97 7.14 9.31
CA VAL A 105 17.07 7.60 8.47
C VAL A 105 17.82 8.67 9.24
N TYR A 106 19.12 8.49 9.39
CA TYR A 106 19.97 9.38 10.19
C TYR A 106 21.32 9.61 9.53
N ASN A 107 21.96 10.72 9.87
CA ASN A 107 23.34 10.99 9.48
C ASN A 107 24.31 10.30 10.46
N ILE A 108 25.29 9.55 9.93
CA ILE A 108 26.25 8.79 10.74
C ILE A 108 27.17 9.71 11.57
N ASP A 109 27.50 10.90 11.04
CA ASP A 109 28.38 11.87 11.69
C ASP A 109 27.63 12.76 12.69
N ASN A 110 26.32 12.95 12.48
CA ASN A 110 25.45 13.68 13.40
C ASN A 110 24.11 12.97 13.59
N PRO A 111 24.00 12.05 14.56
CA PRO A 111 22.77 11.28 14.80
C PRO A 111 21.56 12.12 15.23
N GLU A 112 21.74 13.38 15.61
CA GLU A 112 20.62 14.29 15.89
C GLU A 112 19.85 14.68 14.62
N VAL A 113 20.51 14.57 13.45
CA VAL A 113 19.90 14.70 12.13
C VAL A 113 19.25 13.38 11.77
N VAL A 114 17.96 13.26 12.10
CA VAL A 114 17.17 12.03 11.91
C VAL A 114 15.75 12.36 11.46
N ALA A 115 15.18 11.52 10.60
CA ALA A 115 13.76 11.50 10.28
C ALA A 115 13.24 10.07 10.29
N TYR A 116 11.93 9.92 10.49
CA TYR A 116 11.27 8.63 10.64
C TYR A 116 10.24 8.41 9.54
N VAL A 117 10.13 7.17 9.07
CA VAL A 117 9.09 6.73 8.14
C VAL A 117 8.39 5.49 8.71
N ALA A 118 7.07 5.51 8.71
CA ALA A 118 6.25 4.37 9.07
C ALA A 118 6.17 3.39 7.90
N ILE A 119 6.37 2.10 8.16
CA ILE A 119 6.30 1.04 7.14
C ILE A 119 5.17 0.08 7.53
N ASN A 120 4.18 -0.03 6.65
CA ASN A 120 3.07 -0.96 6.77
C ASN A 120 3.26 -2.09 5.74
N ALA A 121 3.65 -3.27 6.23
CA ALA A 121 3.82 -4.47 5.42
C ALA A 121 2.54 -5.30 5.46
N THR A 122 1.89 -5.48 4.31
CA THR A 122 0.58 -6.12 4.22
C THR A 122 0.63 -7.36 3.30
N PRO A 123 -0.02 -8.47 3.65
CA PRO A 123 -0.12 -9.62 2.76
C PRO A 123 -0.89 -9.35 1.46
N LEU A 124 -1.79 -8.37 1.47
CA LEU A 124 -2.71 -8.06 0.39
C LEU A 124 -2.78 -6.57 0.14
N ILE A 125 -3.00 -6.19 -1.12
CA ILE A 125 -3.53 -4.87 -1.46
C ILE A 125 -4.95 -4.76 -0.88
N MET A 126 -5.16 -3.77 -0.01
CA MET A 126 -6.46 -3.51 0.60
C MET A 126 -7.16 -2.39 -0.16
N ASP A 127 -8.17 -2.75 -0.96
CA ASP A 127 -9.01 -1.80 -1.69
C ASP A 127 -10.36 -1.65 -0.98
N ILE A 128 -10.39 -0.75 0.00
CA ILE A 128 -11.55 -0.52 0.86
C ILE A 128 -12.07 0.90 0.62
N PRO A 129 -13.32 1.08 0.18
CA PRO A 129 -13.88 2.40 -0.02
C PRO A 129 -14.03 3.12 1.33
N SER A 130 -13.94 4.45 1.31
CA SER A 130 -14.08 5.30 2.51
C SER A 130 -15.44 5.19 3.19
N LYS A 131 -16.46 4.73 2.43
CA LYS A 131 -17.81 4.45 2.89
C LYS A 131 -18.18 3.03 2.54
N LEU A 132 -18.50 2.25 3.55
CA LEU A 132 -18.98 0.88 3.44
C LEU A 132 -20.51 0.92 3.65
N GLY A 133 -21.27 0.51 2.65
CA GLY A 133 -22.74 0.42 2.71
C GLY A 133 -23.44 0.69 1.39
N THR A 134 -24.74 0.45 1.39
CA THR A 134 -25.55 0.26 0.17
C THR A 134 -26.77 1.15 0.11
N ASN A 135 -27.06 1.91 1.16
CA ASN A 135 -28.31 2.64 1.25
C ASN A 135 -28.14 3.99 1.95
N ARG A 136 -28.15 5.05 1.14
CA ARG A 136 -28.24 6.47 1.52
C ARG A 136 -27.55 6.82 2.86
N ASP A 137 -28.29 7.33 3.83
CA ASP A 137 -27.76 7.97 5.04
C ASP A 137 -27.05 7.03 6.04
N ASN A 138 -27.00 5.72 5.79
CA ASN A 138 -26.39 4.73 6.71
C ASN A 138 -25.08 4.19 6.11
N TYR A 139 -23.95 4.63 6.66
CA TYR A 139 -22.62 4.18 6.22
C TYR A 139 -21.70 3.91 7.40
N CYS A 140 -20.78 2.97 7.16
CA CYS A 140 -19.69 2.67 8.08
C CYS A 140 -18.36 2.98 7.41
N SER A 141 -17.34 3.23 8.22
CA SER A 141 -15.97 3.46 7.78
C SER A 141 -15.06 2.44 8.41
N LEU A 142 -14.03 2.02 7.67
CA LEU A 142 -12.97 1.21 8.22
C LEU A 142 -12.30 1.97 9.38
N VAL A 143 -12.13 1.28 10.51
CA VAL A 143 -11.39 1.77 11.67
C VAL A 143 -9.97 1.23 11.61
N SER A 144 -9.85 -0.09 11.43
CA SER A 144 -8.57 -0.77 11.35
C SER A 144 -8.74 -2.13 10.66
N TYR A 145 -7.63 -2.69 10.22
CA TYR A 145 -7.53 -4.09 9.86
C TYR A 145 -6.22 -4.67 10.38
N GLU A 146 -6.19 -5.96 10.56
CA GLU A 146 -4.99 -6.71 10.94
C GLU A 146 -5.02 -8.08 10.26
N PHE A 147 -3.82 -8.62 10.03
CA PHE A 147 -3.62 -9.97 9.55
C PHE A 147 -2.98 -10.79 10.66
N VAL A 148 -3.60 -11.92 10.99
CA VAL A 148 -3.07 -12.89 11.95
C VAL A 148 -2.66 -14.14 11.18
N PRO A 149 -1.53 -14.78 11.48
CA PRO A 149 -1.20 -16.09 10.91
C PRO A 149 -2.37 -17.07 11.06
N TYR A 150 -2.65 -17.82 10.00
CA TYR A 150 -3.72 -18.82 10.07
C TYR A 150 -3.26 -20.00 10.94
N ASP A 151 -3.85 -20.14 12.14
CA ASP A 151 -3.46 -21.13 13.16
C ASP A 151 -4.55 -22.20 13.37
N PHE A 152 -4.99 -22.84 12.27
CA PHE A 152 -5.95 -23.95 12.35
C PHE A 152 -5.22 -25.30 12.24
N PRO A 153 -5.27 -26.16 13.29
CA PRO A 153 -4.43 -27.35 13.42
C PRO A 153 -4.88 -28.57 12.58
N TYR A 154 -5.96 -28.45 11.80
CA TYR A 154 -6.45 -29.55 10.96
C TYR A 154 -5.78 -29.50 9.58
N ALA A 155 -5.06 -30.58 9.26
CA ALA A 155 -4.10 -30.70 8.16
C ALA A 155 -4.64 -30.45 6.72
N ASP A 156 -5.96 -30.37 6.56
CA ASP A 156 -6.61 -30.28 5.25
C ASP A 156 -6.91 -28.84 4.79
N PHE A 157 -6.60 -27.82 5.61
CA PHE A 157 -6.89 -26.41 5.29
C PHE A 157 -5.64 -25.60 4.87
N GLN A 158 -4.81 -26.14 3.98
CA GLN A 158 -3.69 -25.40 3.37
C GLN A 158 -4.13 -24.30 2.38
N ASP A 159 -5.44 -24.12 2.20
CA ASP A 159 -6.00 -23.14 1.28
C ASP A 159 -5.87 -21.69 1.77
N TYR A 160 -5.50 -21.47 3.04
CA TYR A 160 -5.47 -20.15 3.67
C TYR A 160 -4.14 -19.82 4.34
N LYS A 161 -3.69 -18.58 4.20
CA LYS A 161 -2.40 -18.09 4.72
C LYS A 161 -2.52 -17.21 5.96
N TYR A 162 -3.59 -16.43 6.04
CA TYR A 162 -3.85 -15.50 7.13
C TYR A 162 -5.33 -15.46 7.47
N THR A 163 -5.63 -14.98 8.66
CA THR A 163 -6.94 -14.49 9.05
C THR A 163 -6.93 -12.96 8.97
N LEU A 164 -7.81 -12.38 8.16
CA LEU A 164 -8.04 -10.94 8.06
C LEU A 164 -9.13 -10.53 9.05
N ASN A 165 -8.76 -9.72 10.04
CA ASN A 165 -9.70 -9.09 10.96
C ASN A 165 -9.95 -7.65 10.51
N LEU A 166 -11.20 -7.33 10.23
CA LEU A 166 -11.66 -5.97 9.90
C LEU A 166 -12.45 -5.39 11.06
N LYS A 167 -12.15 -4.15 11.42
CA LYS A 167 -12.96 -3.33 12.33
C LYS A 167 -13.54 -2.15 11.57
N TYR A 168 -14.85 -1.94 11.67
CA TYR A 168 -15.54 -0.82 11.03
C TYR A 168 -16.55 -0.20 11.99
N GLN A 169 -16.76 1.10 11.85
CA GLN A 169 -17.63 1.89 12.71
C GLN A 169 -18.67 2.64 11.89
N CYS A 170 -19.91 2.59 12.33
CA CYS A 170 -21.01 3.26 11.62
C CYS A 170 -21.20 4.68 12.16
N SER A 171 -21.08 5.66 11.26
CA SER A 171 -21.04 7.09 11.60
C SER A 171 -22.41 7.77 11.47
N SER A 172 -23.34 7.16 10.73
CA SER A 172 -24.71 7.64 10.58
C SER A 172 -25.68 6.46 10.55
N TYR A 173 -26.76 6.57 11.32
CA TYR A 173 -27.91 5.67 11.33
C TYR A 173 -29.16 6.54 11.43
N LYS A 174 -29.82 6.80 10.30
CA LYS A 174 -30.99 7.71 10.23
C LYS A 174 -32.30 6.99 9.92
N ASP A 175 -32.27 5.66 9.78
CA ASP A 175 -33.46 4.89 9.42
C ASP A 175 -33.56 3.60 10.23
N ASP A 176 -34.47 3.59 11.20
CA ASP A 176 -34.75 2.46 12.09
C ASP A 176 -35.36 1.25 11.34
N ALA A 177 -35.90 1.45 10.12
CA ALA A 177 -36.45 0.37 9.31
C ALA A 177 -35.38 -0.48 8.61
N TYR A 178 -34.13 0.00 8.53
CA TYR A 178 -33.01 -0.67 7.86
C TYR A 178 -31.85 -0.93 8.82
N ASN A 179 -32.13 -1.70 9.88
CA ASN A 179 -31.14 -2.10 10.89
C ASN A 179 -30.13 -3.16 10.44
N ARG A 180 -30.27 -3.67 9.21
CA ARG A 180 -29.38 -4.65 8.57
C ARG A 180 -28.53 -3.97 7.51
N TRP A 181 -27.24 -4.27 7.53
CA TRP A 181 -26.27 -3.72 6.61
C TRP A 181 -25.32 -4.81 6.16
N GLY A 182 -24.89 -4.74 4.89
CA GLY A 182 -23.81 -5.60 4.43
C GLY A 182 -23.14 -5.09 3.16
N CYS A 183 -21.91 -5.53 2.96
CA CYS A 183 -21.10 -5.32 1.76
C CYS A 183 -20.47 -6.66 1.37
N TYR A 184 -20.14 -6.83 0.09
CA TYR A 184 -19.36 -7.98 -0.33
C TYR A 184 -17.88 -7.61 -0.38
N GLY A 185 -17.07 -8.48 0.22
CA GLY A 185 -15.63 -8.49 0.05
C GLY A 185 -15.24 -9.57 -0.95
N TYR A 186 -14.23 -9.31 -1.76
CA TYR A 186 -13.71 -10.23 -2.76
C TYR A 186 -12.21 -10.36 -2.63
N PHE A 187 -11.71 -11.59 -2.59
CA PHE A 187 -10.29 -11.90 -2.69
C PHE A 187 -9.95 -12.20 -4.14
N TYR A 188 -8.88 -11.58 -4.65
CA TYR A 188 -8.40 -11.77 -6.01
C TYR A 188 -7.00 -12.35 -6.04
N ASP A 189 -6.74 -13.20 -7.03
CA ASP A 189 -5.38 -13.60 -7.40
C ASP A 189 -4.67 -12.51 -8.24
N ALA A 190 -3.41 -12.76 -8.57
CA ALA A 190 -2.60 -11.83 -9.38
C ALA A 190 -3.10 -11.66 -10.84
N ALA A 191 -3.90 -12.59 -11.35
CA ALA A 191 -4.53 -12.50 -12.67
C ALA A 191 -5.87 -11.73 -12.62
N GLY A 192 -6.34 -11.35 -11.42
CA GLY A 192 -7.60 -10.66 -11.22
C GLY A 192 -8.83 -11.57 -11.14
N ASN A 193 -8.64 -12.90 -11.00
CA ASN A 193 -9.75 -13.82 -10.78
C ASN A 193 -10.22 -13.76 -9.33
N VAL A 194 -11.53 -13.88 -9.11
CA VAL A 194 -12.10 -13.99 -7.76
C VAL A 194 -11.81 -15.38 -7.20
N LEU A 195 -11.05 -15.44 -6.10
CA LEU A 195 -10.78 -16.66 -5.35
C LEU A 195 -11.86 -16.95 -4.32
N SER A 196 -12.39 -15.92 -3.68
CA SER A 196 -13.42 -16.06 -2.64
C SER A 196 -14.25 -14.78 -2.52
N LYS A 197 -15.52 -14.97 -2.18
CA LYS A 197 -16.49 -13.91 -1.89
C LYS A 197 -16.92 -14.03 -0.43
N VAL A 198 -16.78 -12.96 0.33
CA VAL A 198 -17.16 -12.88 1.74
C VAL A 198 -18.23 -11.82 1.96
N HIS A 199 -19.04 -12.00 2.99
CA HIS A 199 -20.10 -11.07 3.34
C HIS A 199 -19.73 -10.34 4.64
N LEU A 200 -19.51 -9.03 4.54
CA LEU A 200 -19.51 -8.17 5.71
C LEU A 200 -20.97 -7.91 6.05
N TYR A 201 -21.41 -8.29 7.25
CA TYR A 201 -22.81 -8.17 7.65
C TYR A 201 -22.95 -7.74 9.11
N ALA A 202 -23.86 -6.80 9.36
CA ALA A 202 -24.26 -6.37 10.69
C ALA A 202 -25.80 -6.40 10.81
N SER A 203 -26.33 -7.12 11.80
CA SER A 203 -27.77 -7.31 12.03
C SER A 203 -28.40 -6.30 13.00
N SER A 204 -27.63 -5.36 13.54
CA SER A 204 -28.11 -4.34 14.48
C SER A 204 -27.18 -3.12 14.44
N LEU A 205 -27.38 -2.29 13.43
CA LEU A 205 -26.64 -1.04 13.27
C LEU A 205 -26.87 -0.08 14.44
N SER A 206 -25.79 0.55 14.91
CA SER A 206 -25.82 1.56 15.97
C SER A 206 -24.70 2.57 15.76
N LYS A 207 -25.01 3.86 15.96
CA LYS A 207 -24.05 4.95 15.77
C LYS A 207 -22.90 4.81 16.77
N GLY A 208 -21.67 4.87 16.25
CA GLY A 208 -20.46 4.79 17.06
C GLY A 208 -20.07 3.38 17.52
N ARG A 209 -20.90 2.36 17.26
CA ARG A 209 -20.54 0.96 17.54
C ARG A 209 -19.47 0.49 16.56
N ILE A 210 -18.47 -0.22 17.08
CA ILE A 210 -17.46 -0.92 16.30
C ILE A 210 -17.93 -2.35 16.06
N TYR A 211 -17.88 -2.77 14.80
CA TYR A 211 -18.19 -4.11 14.33
C TYR A 211 -16.91 -4.80 13.91
N HIS A 212 -16.92 -6.13 14.00
CA HIS A 212 -15.79 -6.99 13.72
C HIS A 212 -16.20 -8.02 12.67
N SER A 213 -15.33 -8.25 11.70
CA SER A 213 -15.49 -9.33 10.73
C SER A 213 -14.15 -10.02 10.54
N GLU A 214 -14.20 -11.34 10.42
CA GLU A 214 -13.05 -12.21 10.33
C GLU A 214 -13.17 -13.05 9.06
N PHE A 215 -12.11 -13.08 8.24
CA PHE A 215 -12.10 -13.78 6.97
C PHE A 215 -10.79 -14.55 6.78
N ASN A 216 -10.91 -15.80 6.35
CA ASN A 216 -9.74 -16.59 5.94
C ASN A 216 -9.26 -16.10 4.57
N VAL A 217 -7.99 -15.74 4.50
CA VAL A 217 -7.34 -15.21 3.30
C VAL A 217 -6.83 -16.37 2.45
N PRO A 218 -7.33 -16.56 1.22
CA PRO A 218 -6.83 -17.62 0.35
C PRO A 218 -5.32 -17.47 0.09
N ILE A 219 -4.59 -18.59 -0.01
CA ILE A 219 -3.12 -18.60 -0.12
C ILE A 219 -2.61 -17.78 -1.33
N ASN A 220 -3.34 -17.83 -2.45
CA ASN A 220 -3.00 -17.12 -3.68
C ASN A 220 -3.61 -15.71 -3.77
N ALA A 221 -4.30 -15.22 -2.73
CA ALA A 221 -4.87 -13.89 -2.74
C ALA A 221 -3.75 -12.84 -2.70
N VAL A 222 -3.86 -11.81 -3.54
CA VAL A 222 -2.95 -10.66 -3.56
C VAL A 222 -3.69 -9.33 -3.32
N ARG A 223 -5.01 -9.33 -3.48
CA ARG A 223 -5.87 -8.16 -3.28
C ARG A 223 -7.16 -8.57 -2.59
N PHE A 224 -7.61 -7.73 -1.67
CA PHE A 224 -8.94 -7.79 -1.10
C PHE A 224 -9.66 -6.48 -1.43
N SER A 225 -10.84 -6.57 -2.05
CA SER A 225 -11.66 -5.42 -2.41
C SER A 225 -13.01 -5.49 -1.72
N ILE A 226 -13.51 -4.38 -1.20
CA ILE A 226 -14.91 -4.28 -0.78
C ILE A 226 -15.68 -3.51 -1.84
N GLU A 227 -16.67 -4.16 -2.43
CA GLU A 227 -17.60 -3.52 -3.35
C GLU A 227 -18.83 -3.10 -2.54
N SER A 228 -19.11 -1.80 -2.50
CA SER A 228 -20.40 -1.30 -2.03
C SER A 228 -21.48 -1.79 -2.99
N PHE A 229 -22.63 -2.27 -2.49
CA PHE A 229 -23.77 -2.46 -3.39
C PHE A 229 -24.19 -1.07 -3.90
N GLN A 230 -24.29 -0.95 -5.22
CA GLN A 230 -24.89 0.21 -5.89
C GLN A 230 -26.40 0.25 -5.66
#